data_AF-A0AAX1D1I6-F1
#
_entry.id   AF-A0AAX1D1I6-F1
#
_cell.length_a   1.000
_cell.length_b   1.000
_cell.length_c   1.000
_cell.angle_alpha   90.00
_cell.angle_beta   90.00
_cell.angle_gamma   90.00
#
_symmetry.space_group_name_H-M   'P 1'
#
loop_
_entity.id
_entity.type
_entity.pdbx_description
1 polymer ?
#
loop_
_entity_poly.entity_id
_entity_poly.type
_entity_poly.pdbx_seq_one_letter_code
_entity_poly.pdbx_strand_id
1 'polypeptide(L)' 'MNDDQLDQVYTRMAQALTRVGEARAPLFLSILGLSALARLPDAQAACALLAQAEAACAAPVANYPAATADSPT' A
#
# COMPACT_ATOMS: atom_id res chain seq x y z
N MET A 1 -4.99 -5.31 -13.96
CA MET A 1 -5.21 -3.88 -13.72
C MET A 1 -4.00 -3.18 -14.30
N ASN A 2 -4.20 -2.22 -15.20
CA ASN A 2 -3.07 -1.54 -15.86
C ASN A 2 -2.48 -0.45 -14.94
N ASP A 3 -1.25 -0.04 -15.23
CA ASP A 3 -0.50 0.94 -14.43
C ASP A 3 -1.29 2.25 -14.20
N ASP A 4 -1.96 2.79 -15.21
CA ASP A 4 -2.81 4.00 -15.06
C ASP A 4 -3.97 3.80 -14.08
N GLN A 5 -4.57 2.60 -14.06
CA GLN A 5 -5.64 2.30 -13.13
C GLN A 5 -5.11 2.16 -11.71
N LEU A 6 -3.90 1.62 -11.54
CA LEU A 6 -3.22 1.54 -10.24
C LEU A 6 -2.90 2.92 -9.72
N ASP A 7 -2.31 3.79 -10.54
CA ASP A 7 -2.00 5.17 -10.16
C ASP A 7 -3.25 5.94 -9.72
N GLN A 8 -4.36 5.79 -10.46
CA GLN A 8 -5.63 6.40 -10.10
C GLN A 8 -6.15 5.89 -8.75
N VAL A 9 -6.10 4.57 -8.50
CA VAL A 9 -6.54 3.98 -7.23
C VAL A 9 -5.67 4.44 -6.07
N TYR A 10 -4.34 4.50 -6.25
CA TYR A 10 -3.41 5.02 -5.24
C TYR A 10 -3.68 6.49 -4.92
N THR A 11 -3.85 7.32 -5.96
CA THR A 11 -4.19 8.74 -5.80
C THR A 11 -5.49 8.91 -5.00
N ARG A 12 -6.52 8.12 -5.33
CA ARG A 12 -7.81 8.17 -4.63
C ARG A 12 -7.70 7.71 -3.18
N MET A 13 -6.89 6.69 -2.90
CA MET A 13 -6.61 6.22 -1.55
C MET A 13 -5.88 7.29 -0.73
N ALA A 14 -4.85 7.94 -1.28
CA ALA A 14 -4.13 9.02 -0.61
C ALA A 14 -5.06 10.19 -0.27
N GLN A 15 -5.90 10.62 -1.21
CA GLN A 15 -6.90 11.66 -0.96
C GLN A 15 -7.91 11.26 0.12
N ALA A 16 -8.33 10.00 0.16
CA ALA A 16 -9.25 9.50 1.19
C ALA A 16 -8.58 9.53 2.58
N LEU A 17 -7.33 9.09 2.68
CA LEU A 17 -6.54 9.14 3.92
C LEU A 17 -6.38 10.58 4.43
N THR A 18 -6.08 11.54 3.55
CA THR A 18 -5.99 12.95 3.92
C THR A 18 -7.32 13.49 4.47
N ARG A 19 -8.46 13.12 3.86
CA ARG A 19 -9.79 13.56 4.33
C ARG A 19 -10.19 12.93 5.67
N VAL A 20 -9.83 11.66 5.88
CA VAL A 20 -10.11 10.92 7.11
C VAL A 20 -9.24 11.44 8.27
N GLY A 21 -8.01 11.86 7.96
CA GLY A 21 -7.04 12.38 8.92
C GLY A 21 -6.26 11.28 9.65
N GLU A 22 -5.08 11.64 10.15
CA GLU A 22 -4.11 10.71 10.76
C GLU A 22 -4.70 9.90 11.92
N ALA A 23 -5.48 10.54 12.79
CA ALA A 23 -6.08 9.90 13.96
C ALA A 23 -7.01 8.72 13.61
N ARG A 24 -7.62 8.76 12.42
CA ARG A 24 -8.57 7.73 11.94
C ARG A 24 -8.00 6.87 10.81
N ALA A 25 -6.79 7.16 10.34
CA ALA A 25 -6.15 6.40 9.27
C ALA A 25 -6.01 4.90 9.60
N PRO A 26 -5.61 4.47 10.83
CA PRO A 26 -5.54 3.06 11.17
C PRO A 26 -6.90 2.37 11.04
N LEU A 27 -7.96 2.99 11.57
CA LEU A 27 -9.32 2.46 11.50
C LEU A 27 -9.82 2.36 10.05
N PHE A 28 -9.57 3.39 9.24
CA PHE A 28 -9.93 3.37 7.81
C PHE A 28 -9.23 2.24 7.06
N LEU A 29 -7.92 2.07 7.29
CA LEU A 29 -7.15 0.99 6.67
C LEU A 29 -7.59 -0.39 7.16
N SER A 30 -7.96 -0.55 8.43
CA SER A 30 -8.54 -1.79 8.94
C SER A 30 -9.86 -2.15 8.24
N ILE A 31 -10.74 -1.17 8.03
CA ILE A 31 -12.03 -1.40 7.35
C ILE A 31 -11.81 -1.73 5.87
N LEU A 32 -10.95 -0.97 5.19
CA LEU A 32 -10.60 -1.23 3.78
C LEU A 32 -9.95 -2.60 3.61
N GLY A 33 -8.99 -2.94 4.49
CA GLY A 33 -8.31 -4.23 4.51
C GLY A 33 -9.28 -5.38 4.74
N LEU A 34 -10.15 -5.30 5.75
CA LEU A 34 -11.15 -6.34 6.01
C LEU A 34 -12.11 -6.51 4.83
N SER A 35 -12.54 -5.40 4.21
CA SER A 35 -13.40 -5.43 3.02
C SER A 35 -12.72 -6.07 1.82
N ALA A 36 -11.40 -5.87 1.65
CA ALA A 36 -10.61 -6.53 0.62
C ALA A 36 -10.41 -8.02 0.90
N LEU A 37 -10.10 -8.38 2.15
CA LEU A 37 -9.93 -9.77 2.57
C LEU A 37 -11.22 -10.58 2.40
N ALA A 38 -12.38 -9.99 2.70
CA ALA A 38 -13.68 -10.62 2.52
C ALA A 38 -14.01 -10.99 1.05
N ARG A 39 -13.27 -10.45 0.07
CA ARG A 39 -13.43 -10.75 -1.35
C ARG A 39 -12.48 -11.86 -1.83
N LEU A 40 -11.57 -12.32 -0.99
CA LEU A 40 -10.67 -13.42 -1.31
C LEU A 40 -11.42 -14.76 -1.25
N PRO A 41 -11.05 -15.73 -2.09
CA PRO A 41 -11.74 -17.01 -2.16
C PRO A 41 -11.39 -17.96 -1.00
N ASP A 42 -10.27 -17.75 -0.30
CA ASP A 42 -9.78 -18.65 0.77
C ASP A 42 -8.99 -17.88 1.84
N ALA A 43 -9.09 -18.34 3.09
CA ALA A 43 -8.32 -17.88 4.23
C ALA A 43 -6.80 -18.04 4.04
N GLN A 44 -6.31 -19.05 3.32
CA GLN A 44 -4.87 -19.17 3.05
C GLN A 44 -4.34 -18.02 2.21
N ALA A 45 -5.10 -17.57 1.21
CA ALA A 45 -4.72 -16.42 0.40
C ALA A 45 -4.69 -15.13 1.24
N ALA A 46 -5.64 -14.97 2.16
CA ALA A 46 -5.67 -13.88 3.12
C ALA A 46 -4.43 -13.90 4.05
N CYS A 47 -4.09 -15.04 4.63
CA CYS A 47 -2.91 -15.19 5.48
C CYS A 47 -1.61 -14.90 4.72
N ALA A 48 -1.49 -15.33 3.47
CA ALA A 48 -0.32 -15.05 2.64
C ALA A 48 -0.14 -13.56 2.35
N LEU A 49 -1.24 -12.81 2.14
CA LEU A 49 -1.18 -11.35 1.97
C LEU A 49 -0.81 -10.63 3.26
N LEU A 50 -1.32 -11.10 4.41
CA LEU A 50 -0.94 -10.55 5.72
C LEU A 50 0.55 -10.72 5.99
N ALA A 51 1.10 -11.92 5.79
CA ALA A 51 2.52 -12.20 5.99
C ALA A 51 3.42 -11.36 5.06
N GLN A 52 3.00 -11.13 3.80
CA GLN A 52 3.72 -10.25 2.87
C GLN A 52 3.72 -8.79 3.34
N ALA A 53 2.58 -8.28 3.82
CA ALA A 53 2.49 -6.92 4.35
C ALA A 53 3.38 -6.74 5.59
N GLU A 54 3.37 -7.71 6.52
CA GLU A 54 4.26 -7.70 7.69
C GLU A 54 5.74 -7.69 7.29
N ALA A 55 6.12 -8.54 6.34
CA ALA A 55 7.49 -8.58 5.82
C ALA A 55 7.89 -7.25 5.15
N ALA A 56 6.99 -6.62 4.41
CA ALA A 56 7.23 -5.33 3.77
C ALA A 56 7.38 -4.18 4.80
N CYS A 57 6.65 -4.22 5.91
CA CYS A 57 6.80 -3.28 7.01
C CYS A 57 8.09 -3.50 7.82
N ALA A 58 8.53 -4.76 7.95
CA ALA A 58 9.75 -5.14 8.66
C ALA A 58 11.03 -4.92 7.84
N ALA A 59 10.92 -4.92 6.50
CA ALA A 59 12.03 -4.56 5.64
C ALA A 59 12.42 -3.09 5.92
N PRO A 60 13.71 -2.79 6.17
CA PRO A 60 14.13 -1.40 6.20
C PRO A 60 13.76 -0.82 4.83
N VAL A 61 12.95 0.25 4.83
CA VAL A 61 12.57 0.96 3.61
C VAL A 61 13.87 1.23 2.87
N ALA A 62 14.14 0.43 1.84
CA ALA A 62 15.38 0.47 1.12
C ALA A 62 15.41 1.86 0.52
N ASN A 63 16.27 2.70 1.12
CA ASN A 63 16.70 3.98 0.63
C ASN A 63 16.82 3.87 -0.88
N TYR A 64 15.82 4.39 -1.60
CA TYR A 64 15.87 4.47 -3.06
C TYR A 64 17.19 5.18 -3.35
N PRO A 65 18.19 4.54 -3.98
CA PRO A 65 19.39 5.26 -4.35
C PRO A 65 18.90 6.35 -5.29
N ALA A 66 18.99 7.60 -4.83
CA ALA A 66 18.73 8.76 -5.66
C ALA A 66 19.45 8.48 -6.98
N ALA A 67 18.71 8.44 -8.08
CA ALA A 67 19.27 8.26 -9.41
C ALA A 67 20.48 9.19 -9.47
N THR A 68 21.68 8.61 -9.54
CA THR A 68 22.92 9.35 -9.66
C THR A 68 22.73 10.24 -10.86
N ALA A 69 22.54 11.54 -10.60
CA ALA A 69 22.50 12.55 -11.62
C ALA A 69 23.78 12.35 -12.43
N ASP A 70 23.58 11.94 -13.68
CA ASP A 70 24.61 11.80 -14.69
C ASP A 70 25.42 13.09 -14.70
N SER A 71 26.65 13.03 -14.17
CA SER A 71 27.58 14.15 -14.18
C SER A 71 27.99 14.39 -15.63
N PRO A 72 27.79 15.59 -16.20
CA PRO A 72 28.24 15.87 -17.56
C PRO A 72 29.77 16.00 -17.54
N THR A 73 30.45 15.14 -18.30
CA THR A 73 31.84 15.34 -18.78
C THR A 73 31.89 16.34 -19.91
#